data_AF-C0KUJ8-F1
#
_entry.id   AF-C0KUJ8-F1
#
_cell.length_a   1.000
_cell.length_b   1.000
_cell.length_c   1.000
_cell.angle_alpha   90.00
_cell.angle_beta   90.00
_cell.angle_gamma   90.00
#
_symmetry.space_group_name_H-M   'P 1'
#
loop_
_entity.id
_entity.type
_entity.pdbx_description
1 polymer ?
#
loop_
_entity_poly.entity_id
_entity_poly.type
_entity_poly.pdbx_seq_one_letter_code
_entity_poly.pdbx_strand_id
1 'polypeptide(L)'
;AEDKFVFCNGLVLHRLQCLRGFGEWLDSIKDFSLNLKSLNLDIPALASLSALTMITERHGLKEPKKVEELCNKITSSLKDHLTFSCQNKGQPLESAEPKVLGVLADLRSLCTLGLQRIFYLKLEDLVPAPSIIDRLFLDTLPF
;
A
#
# COMPACT_ATOMS: atom_id res chain seq x y z
N ALA A 1 -8.32 -18.36 -9.32
CA ALA A 1 -7.25 -17.61 -8.62
C ALA A 1 -7.06 -18.25 -7.26
N GLU A 2 -5.81 -18.53 -6.83
CA GLU A 2 -5.59 -19.17 -5.52
C GLU A 2 -6.05 -18.27 -4.38
N ASP A 3 -6.92 -18.78 -3.50
CA ASP A 3 -7.39 -18.13 -2.28
C ASP A 3 -6.35 -18.21 -1.15
N LYS A 4 -5.11 -17.82 -1.47
CA LYS A 4 -3.96 -17.88 -0.56
C LYS A 4 -3.37 -16.50 -0.34
N PHE A 5 -3.01 -16.21 0.89
CA PHE A 5 -2.31 -15.00 1.32
C PHE A 5 -0.94 -15.38 1.87
N VAL A 6 0.09 -14.68 1.41
CA VAL A 6 1.47 -14.86 1.86
C VAL A 6 1.88 -13.65 2.68
N PHE A 7 2.26 -13.87 3.93
CA PHE A 7 2.70 -12.82 4.86
C PHE A 7 4.22 -12.66 4.82
N CYS A 8 4.72 -11.53 5.34
CA CYS A 8 6.15 -11.19 5.32
C CYS A 8 7.05 -12.17 6.09
N ASN A 9 6.48 -12.95 7.03
CA ASN A 9 7.19 -14.02 7.74
C ASN A 9 7.20 -15.36 6.99
N GLY A 10 6.72 -15.39 5.74
CA GLY A 10 6.62 -16.60 4.92
C GLY A 10 5.40 -17.47 5.22
N LEU A 11 4.54 -17.09 6.18
CA LEU A 11 3.31 -17.82 6.47
C LEU A 11 2.35 -17.73 5.29
N VAL A 12 1.81 -18.88 4.89
CA VAL A 12 0.78 -18.98 3.83
C VAL A 12 -0.53 -19.42 4.47
N LEU A 13 -1.56 -18.59 4.37
CA LEU A 13 -2.89 -18.88 4.89
C LEU A 13 -3.93 -18.89 3.77
N HIS A 14 -4.90 -19.78 3.90
CA HIS A 14 -6.09 -19.77 3.06
C HIS A 14 -7.01 -18.58 3.44
N ARG A 15 -7.74 -18.06 2.46
CA ARG A 15 -8.71 -16.95 2.64
C ARG A 15 -9.61 -17.14 3.87
N LEU A 16 -10.19 -18.32 4.03
CA LEU A 16 -11.10 -18.63 5.14
C LEU A 16 -10.43 -18.56 6.53
N GLN A 17 -9.11 -18.78 6.60
CA GLN A 17 -8.35 -18.65 7.85
C GLN A 17 -8.16 -17.17 8.22
N CYS A 18 -7.97 -16.31 7.20
CA CYS A 18 -7.82 -14.87 7.40
C CYS A 18 -9.15 -14.15 7.66
N LEU A 19 -10.26 -14.65 7.09
CA LEU A 19 -11.56 -13.97 7.11
C LEU A 19 -12.05 -13.62 8.51
N ARG A 20 -11.81 -14.49 9.51
CA ARG A 20 -12.21 -14.23 10.90
C ARG A 20 -11.49 -13.02 11.50
N GLY A 21 -10.21 -12.83 11.18
CA GLY A 21 -9.42 -11.70 11.67
C GLY A 21 -9.66 -10.44 10.84
N PHE A 22 -9.51 -10.55 9.53
CA PHE A 22 -9.47 -9.42 8.60
C PHE A 22 -10.85 -8.96 8.12
N GLY A 23 -11.87 -9.82 8.16
CA GLY A 23 -13.20 -9.51 7.63
C GLY A 23 -13.18 -9.20 6.12
N GLU A 24 -14.09 -8.35 5.67
CA GLU A 24 -14.23 -7.94 4.27
C GLU A 24 -13.04 -7.10 3.75
N TRP A 25 -12.22 -6.54 4.64
CA TRP A 25 -10.98 -5.86 4.25
C TRP A 25 -10.07 -6.77 3.41
N LEU A 26 -10.13 -8.08 3.66
CA LEU A 26 -9.38 -9.09 2.91
C LEU A 26 -9.73 -9.11 1.41
N ASP A 27 -11.00 -8.86 1.06
CA ASP A 27 -11.45 -8.78 -0.33
C ASP A 27 -10.86 -7.56 -1.03
N SER A 28 -10.90 -6.40 -0.38
CA SER A 28 -10.29 -5.18 -0.91
C SER A 28 -8.78 -5.32 -1.10
N ILE A 29 -8.07 -6.02 -0.20
CA ILE A 29 -6.65 -6.35 -0.38
C ILE A 29 -6.43 -7.25 -1.60
N LYS A 30 -7.29 -8.25 -1.80
CA LYS A 30 -7.20 -9.16 -2.94
C LYS A 30 -7.43 -8.42 -4.26
N ASP A 31 -8.44 -7.57 -4.33
CA ASP A 31 -8.76 -6.77 -5.51
C ASP A 31 -7.63 -5.79 -5.84
N PHE A 32 -7.06 -5.13 -4.81
CA PHE A 32 -5.88 -4.30 -4.97
C PHE A 32 -4.67 -5.09 -5.48
N SER A 33 -4.45 -6.31 -4.98
CA SER A 33 -3.38 -7.18 -5.48
C SER A 33 -3.57 -7.57 -6.95
N LEU A 34 -4.81 -7.83 -7.38
CA LEU A 34 -5.13 -8.10 -8.78
C LEU A 34 -4.89 -6.88 -9.67
N ASN A 35 -5.31 -5.69 -9.22
CA ASN A 35 -5.02 -4.43 -9.91
C ASN A 35 -3.51 -4.22 -10.07
N LEU A 36 -2.75 -4.37 -8.98
CA LEU A 36 -1.28 -4.20 -8.99
C LEU A 36 -0.59 -5.20 -9.93
N LYS A 37 -1.03 -6.46 -9.94
CA LYS A 37 -0.53 -7.49 -10.88
C LYS A 37 -0.85 -7.15 -12.34
N SER A 38 -2.02 -6.56 -12.61
CA SER A 38 -2.41 -6.17 -13.97
C SER A 38 -1.50 -5.08 -14.58
N LEU A 39 -0.87 -4.26 -13.74
CA LEU A 39 0.10 -3.25 -14.16
C LEU A 39 1.43 -3.84 -14.62
N ASN A 40 1.70 -5.12 -14.34
CA ASN A 40 2.90 -5.85 -14.77
C ASN A 40 4.22 -5.10 -14.45
N LEU A 41 4.28 -4.56 -13.23
CA LEU A 41 5.43 -3.84 -12.69
C LEU A 41 6.55 -4.80 -12.33
N ASP A 42 7.77 -4.40 -12.64
CA ASP A 42 8.96 -5.12 -12.23
C ASP A 42 9.42 -4.70 -10.83
N ILE A 43 10.44 -5.39 -10.31
CA ILE A 43 10.93 -5.21 -8.95
C ILE A 43 11.40 -3.76 -8.68
N PRO A 44 12.19 -3.10 -9.56
CA PRO A 44 12.59 -1.71 -9.35
C PRO A 44 11.42 -0.72 -9.27
N ALA A 45 10.40 -0.89 -10.12
CA ALA A 45 9.21 -0.04 -10.07
C ALA A 45 8.42 -0.26 -8.77
N LEU A 46 8.22 -1.51 -8.35
CA LEU A 46 7.58 -1.84 -7.07
C LEU A 46 8.37 -1.31 -5.87
N ALA A 47 9.70 -1.39 -5.89
CA ALA A 47 10.54 -0.84 -4.84
C ALA A 47 10.40 0.69 -4.72
N SER A 48 10.37 1.38 -5.85
CA SER A 48 10.18 2.84 -5.90
C SER A 48 8.80 3.23 -5.38
N LEU A 49 7.73 2.52 -5.77
CA LEU A 49 6.40 2.72 -5.22
C LEU A 49 6.36 2.49 -3.70
N SER A 50 6.96 1.41 -3.21
CA SER A 50 7.05 1.14 -1.78
C SER A 50 7.85 2.21 -1.03
N ALA A 51 8.84 2.84 -1.66
CA ALA A 51 9.53 3.97 -1.07
C ALA A 51 8.61 5.21 -1.02
N LEU A 52 7.84 5.48 -2.07
CA LEU A 52 6.89 6.61 -2.12
C LEU A 52 5.72 6.47 -1.15
N THR A 53 5.32 5.26 -0.76
CA THR A 53 4.30 5.08 0.30
C THR A 53 4.80 5.52 1.67
N MET A 54 6.11 5.40 1.92
CA MET A 54 6.76 5.78 3.16
C MET A 54 7.26 7.23 3.15
N ILE A 55 7.90 7.65 2.06
CA ILE A 55 8.47 8.99 1.87
C ILE A 55 7.40 9.89 1.24
N THR A 56 6.55 10.43 2.09
CA THR A 56 5.48 11.35 1.70
C THR A 56 5.36 12.48 2.72
N GLU A 57 4.75 13.60 2.32
CA GLU A 57 4.51 14.70 3.24
C GLU A 57 3.60 14.26 4.39
N ARG A 58 3.99 14.61 5.62
CA ARG A 58 3.26 14.30 6.85
C ARG A 58 3.28 15.52 7.75
N HIS A 59 2.21 15.69 8.51
CA HIS A 59 2.15 16.73 9.53
C HIS A 59 3.21 16.49 10.61
N GLY A 60 3.87 17.55 11.09
CA GLY A 60 4.87 17.48 12.16
C GLY A 60 6.29 17.08 11.72
N LEU A 61 6.58 17.02 10.42
CA LEU A 61 7.94 16.81 9.92
C LEU A 61 8.86 17.98 10.32
N LYS A 62 10.03 17.66 10.88
CA LYS A 62 11.07 18.67 11.22
C LYS A 62 11.70 19.29 9.98
N GLU A 63 11.88 18.50 8.92
CA GLU A 63 12.56 18.90 7.69
C GLU A 63 11.71 18.56 6.44
N PRO A 64 10.55 19.19 6.24
CA PRO A 64 9.60 18.83 5.17
C PRO A 64 10.22 18.97 3.78
N LYS A 65 11.05 20.01 3.55
CA LYS A 65 11.73 20.23 2.26
C LYS A 65 12.65 19.08 1.86
N LYS A 66 13.37 18.47 2.81
CA LYS A 66 14.23 17.31 2.52
C LYS A 66 13.42 16.09 2.12
N VAL A 67 12.27 15.88 2.75
CA VAL A 67 11.35 14.79 2.41
C VAL A 67 10.75 15.01 1.02
N GLU A 68 10.35 16.24 0.72
CA GLU A 68 9.85 16.64 -0.61
C GLU A 68 10.91 16.42 -1.70
N GLU A 69 12.14 16.89 -1.49
CA GLU A 69 13.26 16.68 -2.42
C GLU A 69 13.54 15.19 -2.67
N LEU A 70 13.51 14.36 -1.62
CA LEU A 70 13.69 12.92 -1.74
C LEU A 70 12.52 12.25 -2.50
N CYS A 71 11.29 12.64 -2.18
CA CYS A 71 10.09 12.18 -2.88
C CYS A 71 10.16 12.51 -4.38
N ASN A 72 10.57 13.73 -4.73
CA ASN A 72 10.74 14.16 -6.12
C ASN A 72 11.82 13.35 -6.85
N LYS A 73 12.95 13.06 -6.19
CA LYS A 73 14.01 12.20 -6.76
C LYS A 73 13.53 10.78 -7.04
N ILE A 74 12.82 10.16 -6.09
CA ILE A 74 12.27 8.80 -6.27
C ILE A 74 11.23 8.80 -7.39
N THR A 75 10.36 9.81 -7.41
CA THR A 75 9.33 9.96 -8.45
C THR A 75 9.97 10.10 -9.83
N SER A 76 10.98 10.96 -9.99
CA SER A 76 11.72 11.10 -11.25
C SER A 76 12.35 9.78 -11.69
N SER A 77 13.03 9.09 -10.78
CA SER A 77 13.64 7.79 -11.07
C SER A 77 12.62 6.74 -11.51
N LEU A 78 11.42 6.74 -10.91
CA LEU A 78 10.34 5.84 -11.32
C LEU A 78 9.83 6.18 -12.72
N LYS A 79 9.63 7.47 -13.03
CA LYS A 79 9.19 7.92 -14.36
C LYS A 79 10.19 7.53 -15.45
N ASP A 80 11.48 7.76 -15.20
CA ASP A 80 12.55 7.41 -16.13
C ASP A 80 12.59 5.90 -16.38
N HIS A 81 12.46 5.11 -15.30
CA HIS A 81 12.42 3.65 -15.37
C HIS A 81 11.20 3.12 -16.15
N LEU A 82 10.01 3.68 -15.89
CA LEU A 82 8.79 3.34 -16.63
C LEU A 82 8.92 3.71 -18.11
N THR A 83 9.51 4.86 -18.42
CA THR A 83 9.74 5.32 -19.80
C THR A 83 10.61 4.33 -20.57
N PHE A 84 11.74 3.92 -19.98
CA PHE A 84 12.62 2.92 -20.57
C PHE A 84 11.92 1.55 -20.73
N SER A 85 11.14 1.14 -19.74
CA SER A 85 10.39 -0.11 -19.78
C SER A 85 9.31 -0.13 -20.86
N CYS A 86 8.60 0.99 -21.07
CA CYS A 86 7.59 1.14 -22.12
C CYS A 86 8.21 1.09 -23.53
N GLN A 87 9.37 1.74 -23.72
CA GLN A 87 10.12 1.67 -24.98
C GLN A 87 10.52 0.23 -25.32
N ASN A 88 11.00 -0.53 -24.34
CA ASN A 88 11.38 -1.94 -24.54
C ASN A 88 10.18 -2.87 -24.78
N LYS A 89 9.00 -2.56 -24.23
CA LYS A 89 7.77 -3.36 -24.36
C LYS A 89 6.86 -2.92 -25.51
N GLY A 90 7.22 -1.86 -26.26
CA GLY A 90 6.42 -1.33 -27.37
C GLY A 90 5.04 -0.79 -26.95
N GLN A 91 4.88 -0.39 -25.70
CA GLN A 91 3.60 0.10 -25.16
C GLN A 91 3.52 1.64 -25.20
N PRO A 92 2.32 2.23 -25.36
CA PRO A 92 2.15 3.68 -25.36
C PRO A 92 2.53 4.32 -24.02
N LEU A 93 3.53 5.22 -24.05
CA LEU A 93 4.16 5.89 -22.91
C LEU A 93 3.17 6.69 -22.05
N GLU A 94 2.16 7.31 -22.66
CA GLU A 94 1.23 8.25 -21.99
C GLU A 94 0.22 7.58 -21.03
N SER A 95 0.11 6.25 -21.02
CA SER A 95 -0.99 5.55 -20.34
C SER A 95 -0.61 4.84 -19.04
N ALA A 96 0.68 4.69 -18.74
CA ALA A 96 1.15 3.86 -17.62
C ALA A 96 1.43 4.67 -16.35
N GLU A 97 2.11 5.81 -16.45
CA GLU A 97 2.51 6.62 -15.29
C GLU A 97 1.33 7.02 -14.36
N PRO A 98 0.24 7.64 -14.86
CA PRO A 98 -0.85 8.06 -13.97
C PRO A 98 -1.55 6.88 -13.31
N LYS A 99 -1.62 5.72 -13.99
CA LYS A 99 -2.18 4.50 -13.41
C LYS A 99 -1.31 3.95 -12.29
N VAL A 100 0.01 3.96 -12.48
CA VAL A 100 0.98 3.49 -11.50
C VAL A 100 0.99 4.38 -10.26
N LEU A 101 0.95 5.70 -10.42
CA LEU A 101 0.85 6.64 -9.30
C LEU A 101 -0.52 6.57 -8.61
N GLY A 102 -1.59 6.27 -9.35
CA GLY A 102 -2.94 6.07 -8.82
C GLY A 102 -3.03 4.96 -7.77
N VAL A 103 -2.16 3.95 -7.84
CA VAL A 103 -2.04 2.88 -6.83
C VAL A 103 -1.82 3.43 -5.43
N LEU A 104 -1.10 4.56 -5.29
CA LEU A 104 -0.86 5.19 -3.98
C LEU A 104 -2.15 5.77 -3.38
N ALA A 105 -3.09 6.22 -4.21
CA ALA A 105 -4.39 6.68 -3.75
C ALA A 105 -5.27 5.50 -3.34
N ASP A 106 -5.30 4.43 -4.14
CA ASP A 106 -6.01 3.19 -3.82
C ASP A 106 -5.52 2.58 -2.50
N LEU A 107 -4.20 2.60 -2.27
CA LEU A 107 -3.61 2.11 -1.02
C LEU A 107 -4.08 2.94 0.19
N ARG A 108 -4.22 4.26 0.06
CA ARG A 108 -4.76 5.11 1.14
C ARG A 108 -6.20 4.72 1.49
N SER A 109 -7.02 4.44 0.48
CA SER A 109 -8.38 3.93 0.69
C SER A 109 -8.37 2.57 1.41
N LEU A 110 -7.47 1.66 1.02
CA LEU A 110 -7.28 0.38 1.73
C LEU A 110 -6.84 0.56 3.19
N CYS A 111 -6.00 1.55 3.48
CA CYS A 111 -5.59 1.86 4.86
C CYS A 111 -6.79 2.26 5.71
N THR A 112 -7.71 3.08 5.18
CA THR A 112 -8.94 3.47 5.89
C THR A 112 -9.80 2.27 6.25
N LEU A 113 -9.96 1.30 5.33
CA LEU A 113 -10.69 0.06 5.60
C LEU A 113 -10.00 -0.77 6.69
N GLY A 114 -8.67 -0.81 6.70
CA GLY A 114 -7.90 -1.46 7.76
C GLY A 114 -8.12 -0.82 9.13
N LEU A 115 -8.13 0.52 9.19
CA LEU A 115 -8.44 1.26 10.43
C LEU A 115 -9.86 0.98 10.90
N GLN A 116 -10.85 0.96 10.01
CA GLN A 116 -12.23 0.58 10.35
C GLN A 116 -12.31 -0.84 10.91
N ARG A 117 -11.54 -1.78 10.35
CA ARG A 117 -11.47 -3.15 10.88
C ARG A 117 -10.85 -3.20 12.28
N ILE A 118 -9.76 -2.48 12.51
CA ILE A 118 -9.14 -2.38 13.84
C ILE A 118 -10.12 -1.77 14.85
N PHE A 119 -10.81 -0.70 14.47
CA PHE A 119 -11.83 -0.06 15.30
C PHE A 119 -12.93 -1.05 15.71
N TYR A 120 -13.45 -1.81 14.74
CA TYR A 120 -14.47 -2.82 15.01
C TYR A 120 -13.98 -3.93 15.95
N LEU A 121 -12.76 -4.43 15.76
CA LEU A 121 -12.17 -5.44 16.65
C LEU A 121 -11.97 -4.91 18.08
N LYS A 122 -11.61 -3.63 18.23
CA LYS A 122 -11.52 -2.98 19.54
C LYS A 122 -12.88 -2.84 20.22
N LEU A 123 -13.96 -2.63 19.47
CA LEU A 123 -15.32 -2.60 20.02
C LEU A 123 -15.83 -3.98 20.44
N GLU A 124 -15.46 -5.03 19.70
CA GLU A 124 -15.80 -6.42 20.08
C GLU A 124 -15.10 -6.88 21.36
N ASP A 125 -13.94 -6.30 21.69
CA ASP A 125 -13.17 -6.50 22.93
C ASP A 125 -12.93 -7.98 23.30
N LEU A 126 -12.85 -8.86 22.30
CA LEU A 126 -12.59 -10.30 22.51
C LEU A 126 -11.12 -10.56 22.90
N VAL A 127 -10.20 -9.75 22.38
CA VAL A 127 -8.76 -9.80 22.67
C VAL A 127 -8.22 -8.37 22.65
N PRO A 128 -7.44 -7.94 23.66
CA PRO A 128 -6.87 -6.60 23.67
C PRO A 128 -5.87 -6.42 22.51
N ALA A 129 -5.93 -5.25 21.88
CA ALA A 129 -4.96 -4.87 20.85
C ALA A 129 -3.55 -4.76 21.46
N PRO A 130 -2.50 -5.26 20.80
CA PRO A 130 -1.11 -5.00 21.22
C PRO A 130 -0.84 -3.49 21.32
N SER A 131 -0.11 -3.07 22.35
CA SER A 131 0.11 -1.64 22.67
C SER A 131 0.66 -0.80 21.52
N ILE A 132 1.54 -1.37 20.69
CA ILE A 132 2.07 -0.69 19.50
C ILE A 132 1.01 -0.44 18.44
N ILE A 133 0.09 -1.39 18.21
CA ILE A 133 -1.00 -1.24 17.26
C ILE A 133 -2.00 -0.22 17.77
N ASP A 134 -2.26 -0.23 19.08
CA ASP A 134 -3.17 0.72 19.70
C ASP A 134 -2.66 2.16 19.58
N ARG A 135 -1.37 2.37 19.90
CA ARG A 135 -0.73 3.67 19.74
C ARG A 135 -0.79 4.19 18.30
N LEU A 136 -0.41 3.36 17.33
CA LEU A 136 -0.44 3.75 15.92
C LEU A 136 -1.85 4.05 15.42
N PHE A 137 -2.85 3.30 15.89
CA PHE A 137 -4.24 3.55 15.56
C PHE A 137 -4.69 4.92 16.09
N LEU A 138 -4.43 5.21 17.37
CA LEU A 138 -4.80 6.49 17.99
C LEU A 138 -4.06 7.68 17.36
N ASP A 139 -2.76 7.56 17.09
CA ASP A 139 -1.95 8.61 16.45
C ASP A 139 -2.42 8.94 15.01
N THR A 140 -3.21 8.06 14.39
CA THR A 140 -3.73 8.24 13.02
C THR A 140 -5.12 8.89 12.99
N LEU A 141 -5.83 8.93 14.13
CA LEU A 141 -7.16 9.55 14.19
C LEU A 141 -7.02 11.09 14.19
N PRO A 142 -7.83 11.81 13.40
CA PRO A 142 -7.72 13.26 13.29
C PRO A 142 -8.40 14.03 14.44
N PHE A 143 -8.72 13.37 15.57
CA PHE A 143 -9.47 13.94 16.70
C PHE A 143 -8.92 13.48 18.05
#